data_AF-A0A3C1V610-F1
#
_entry.id   AF-A0A3C1V610-F1
#
_cell.length_a   1.000
_cell.length_b   1.000
_cell.length_c   1.000
_cell.angle_alpha   90.00
_cell.angle_beta   90.00
_cell.angle_gamma   90.00
#
_symmetry.space_group_name_H-M   'P 1'
#
loop_
_entity.id
_entity.type
_entity.pdbx_description
1 polymer ?
#
loop_
_entity_poly.entity_id
_entity_poly.type
_entity_poly.pdbx_seq_one_letter_code
_entity_poly.pdbx_strand_id
1 'polypeptide(L)' 'PHKPRGIVATLKLSDLSHAEELDQWCASCASWGYQTRVQQLSTGGQEICLVAQKKNSSRN' A
#
# COMPACT_ATOMS: atom_id res chain seq x y z
N PRO A 1 24.01 6.17 1.53
CA PRO A 1 22.91 5.86 0.59
C PRO A 1 21.54 5.82 1.29
N HIS A 2 20.65 6.75 0.96
CA HIS A 2 19.28 6.79 1.49
C HIS A 2 18.51 5.57 0.99
N LYS A 3 18.30 4.57 1.86
CA LYS A 3 17.40 3.44 1.53
C LYS A 3 15.95 3.94 1.60
N PRO A 4 15.10 3.64 0.61
CA PRO A 4 13.68 3.98 0.70
C PRO A 4 13.07 3.33 1.94
N ARG A 5 12.39 4.14 2.75
CA ARG A 5 11.79 3.73 4.03
C ARG A 5 10.40 3.10 3.86
N GLY A 6 9.79 3.29 2.70
CA GLY A 6 8.47 2.79 2.38
C GLY A 6 8.01 3.22 0.99
N ILE A 7 6.77 2.87 0.68
CA ILE A 7 6.07 3.13 -0.57
C ILE A 7 4.74 3.81 -0.20
N VAL A 8 4.36 4.85 -0.94
CA VAL A 8 3.01 5.43 -0.89
C VAL A 8 2.49 5.39 -2.32
N ALA A 9 1.38 4.70 -2.54
CA ALA A 9 0.75 4.54 -3.84
C ALA A 9 -0.72 4.95 -3.74
N THR A 10 -1.22 5.65 -4.75
CA THR A 10 -2.65 5.96 -4.89
C THR A 10 -3.17 5.23 -6.12
N LEU A 11 -4.09 4.30 -5.91
CA LEU A 11 -4.77 3.58 -6.96
C LEU A 11 -6.06 4.35 -7.32
N LYS A 12 -6.22 4.68 -8.60
CA LYS A 12 -7.46 5.24 -9.14
C LYS A 12 -8.36 4.08 -9.55
N LEU A 13 -9.45 3.88 -8.82
CA LEU A 13 -10.51 2.92 -9.10
C LEU A 13 -11.48 3.52 -10.12
N SER A 14 -11.11 3.47 -11.39
CA SER A 14 -12.08 3.76 -12.47
C SER A 14 -13.12 2.65 -12.60
N ASP A 15 -12.80 1.43 -12.14
CA ASP A 15 -13.69 0.26 -12.13
C ASP A 15 -13.51 -0.54 -10.83
N LEU A 16 -14.63 -0.97 -10.22
CA LEU A 16 -14.67 -1.70 -8.94
C LEU A 16 -14.06 -3.11 -9.02
N SER A 17 -13.83 -3.63 -10.22
CA SER A 17 -13.24 -4.96 -10.46
C SER A 17 -11.79 -5.09 -9.98
N HIS A 18 -11.11 -3.98 -9.65
CA HIS A 18 -9.71 -3.96 -9.21
C HIS A 18 -9.50 -4.26 -7.71
N ALA A 19 -10.56 -4.65 -6.98
CA ALA A 19 -10.43 -5.03 -5.58
C ALA A 19 -9.45 -6.21 -5.38
N GLU A 20 -9.45 -7.19 -6.30
CA GLU A 20 -8.53 -8.34 -6.25
C GLU A 20 -7.07 -7.94 -6.52
N GLU A 21 -6.83 -6.93 -7.36
CA GLU A 21 -5.48 -6.40 -7.60
C GLU A 21 -4.91 -5.76 -6.32
N LEU A 22 -5.74 -5.15 -5.49
CA LEU A 22 -5.31 -4.54 -4.23
C LEU A 22 -4.69 -5.59 -3.28
N ASP A 23 -5.32 -6.77 -3.19
CA ASP A 23 -4.79 -7.89 -2.40
C ASP A 23 -3.45 -8.39 -2.94
N GLN A 24 -3.30 -8.47 -4.28
CA GLN A 24 -2.03 -8.86 -4.91
C GLN A 24 -0.92 -7.84 -4.65
N TRP A 25 -1.23 -6.55 -4.67
CA TRP A 25 -0.29 -5.48 -4.33
C TRP A 25 0.11 -5.53 -2.85
N CYS A 26 -0.85 -5.81 -1.97
CA CYS A 26 -0.63 -6.00 -0.55
C CYS A 26 0.33 -7.18 -0.29
N ALA A 27 0.06 -8.32 -0.94
CA ALA A 27 0.90 -9.52 -0.88
C ALA A 27 2.31 -9.29 -1.42
N SER A 28 2.43 -8.55 -2.53
CA SER A 28 3.73 -8.18 -3.11
C SER A 28 4.55 -7.33 -2.14
N CYS A 29 3.94 -6.30 -1.54
CA CYS A 29 4.60 -5.47 -0.54
C CYS A 29 5.01 -6.27 0.71
N ALA A 30 4.16 -7.21 1.15
CA ALA A 30 4.47 -8.11 2.26
C ALA A 30 5.67 -9.01 1.95
N SER A 31 5.76 -9.56 0.73
CA SER A 31 6.89 -10.38 0.30
C SER A 31 8.23 -9.64 0.31
N TRP A 32 8.21 -8.33 0.09
CA TRP A 32 9.39 -7.46 0.18
C TRP A 32 9.73 -7.03 1.62
N GLY A 33 8.96 -7.50 2.61
CA GLY A 33 9.15 -7.19 4.03
C GLY A 33 8.55 -5.85 4.48
N TYR A 34 7.61 -5.29 3.72
CA TYR A 34 6.84 -4.12 4.14
C TYR A 34 5.56 -4.53 4.84
N GLN A 35 5.16 -3.74 5.83
CA GLN A 35 3.81 -3.79 6.39
C GLN A 35 2.96 -2.77 5.65
N THR A 36 1.84 -3.23 5.10
CA THR A 36 0.91 -2.42 4.31
C THR A 36 -0.27 -1.94 5.15
N ARG A 37 -0.74 -0.74 4.84
CA ARG A 37 -2.01 -0.18 5.28
C ARG A 37 -2.71 0.40 4.07
N VAL A 38 -3.99 0.07 3.93
CA VAL A 38 -4.81 0.53 2.81
C VAL A 38 -5.97 1.35 3.36
N GLN A 39 -6.28 2.46 2.70
CA GLN A 39 -7.41 3.31 3.06
C GLN A 39 -8.03 3.93 1.82
N GLN A 40 -9.36 3.90 1.71
CA GLN A 40 -10.09 4.65 0.70
C GLN A 40 -10.00 6.15 1.01
N LEU A 41 -9.66 6.95 0.01
CA LEU A 41 -9.61 8.40 0.14
C LEU A 41 -11.01 8.99 -0.07
N SER A 42 -11.29 10.10 0.62
CA SER A 42 -12.60 10.76 0.60
C SER A 42 -12.93 11.44 -0.74
N THR A 43 -12.01 11.46 -1.69
CA THR A 43 -12.18 12.08 -3.02
C THR A 43 -12.99 11.16 -3.94
N GLY A 44 -14.31 11.36 -3.96
CA GLY A 44 -15.22 10.72 -4.91
C GLY A 44 -15.38 9.21 -4.76
N GLY A 45 -14.78 8.57 -3.75
CA GLY A 45 -14.85 7.12 -3.51
C GLY A 45 -14.10 6.27 -4.53
N GLN A 46 -13.40 6.88 -5.48
CA GLN A 46 -12.72 6.21 -6.59
C GLN A 46 -11.21 6.09 -6.37
N GLU A 47 -10.74 6.29 -5.15
CA GLU A 47 -9.31 6.31 -4.86
C GLU A 47 -8.99 5.51 -3.61
N ILE A 48 -7.95 4.70 -3.71
CA ILE A 48 -7.39 3.97 -2.59
C ILE A 48 -5.93 4.37 -2.41
N CYS A 49 -5.57 4.74 -1.19
CA CYS A 49 -4.18 4.94 -0.79
C CYS A 49 -3.64 3.68 -0.13
N LEU A 50 -2.53 3.17 -0.65
CA LEU A 50 -1.73 2.11 -0.06
C LEU A 50 -0.43 2.71 0.47
N VAL A 51 -0.16 2.46 1.75
CA VAL A 51 1.08 2.84 2.42
C VAL A 51 1.79 1.56 2.85
N ALA A 52 2.99 1.33 2.35
CA ALA A 52 3.84 0.21 2.74
C ALA A 52 5.06 0.75 3.49
N GLN A 53 5.24 0.37 4.75
CA GLN A 53 6.36 0.81 5.57
C GLN A 53 7.22 -0.38 5.96
N LYS A 54 8.55 -0.21 5.92
CA LYS A 54 9.43 -1.25 6.44
C LYS A 54 9.15 -1.33 7.94
N LYS A 55 8.92 -2.54 8.45
CA LYS A 55 9.03 -2.77 9.89
C LYS A 55 10.44 -2.35 10.25
N ASN A 56 10.59 -1.18 10.86
CA ASN A 56 11.76 -0.95 11.68
C ASN A 56 11.66 -2.09 12.70
N SER A 57 12.58 -3.04 12.65
CA SER A 57 12.88 -3.86 13.81
C SER A 57 13.21 -2.83 14.90
N SER A 58 12.20 -2.44 15.67
CA SER A 58 12.39 -1.66 16.87
C SER A 58 13.24 -2.58 17.73
N ARG A 59 14.55 -2.36 17.70
CA ARG A 59 15.44 -2.88 18.74
C ARG A 59 14.88 -2.30 20.03
N ASN A 60 14.20 -3.15 20.78
CA ASN A 60 14.13 -3.04 22.22
C ASN A 60 15.09 -4.08 22.75
#